data_AF-B1X2A3-F1
#
_entry.id   AF-B1X2A3-F1
#
_cell.length_a   1.000
_cell.length_b   1.000
_cell.length_c   1.000
_cell.angle_alpha   90.00
_cell.angle_beta   90.00
_cell.angle_gamma   90.00
#
_symmetry.space_group_name_H-M   'P 1'
#
loop_
_entity.id
_entity.type
_entity.pdbx_description
1 polymer ?
#
loop_
_entity_poly.entity_id
_entity_poly.type
_entity_poly.pdbx_seq_one_letter_code
_entity_poly.pdbx_strand_id
1 'polypeptide(L)'
;MDNQVHSLQELSEKLFRLNFKVNEYLKETQKKIEKIKNKYEPRNQFNAWRDSQEGKQWKEQQYQRQNQCCPICQQPILSLKGSHIDHIKPLSTHPHLALNTKNMRITHGACNLLKGNETTWSLD
;
A
#
# COMPACT_ATOMS: atom_id res chain seq x y z
N MET A 1 -1.34 20.19 -59.10
CA MET A 1 -0.90 18.96 -58.40
C MET A 1 0.11 19.28 -57.30
N ASP A 2 1.12 20.12 -57.55
CA ASP A 2 2.19 20.41 -56.59
C ASP A 2 1.75 20.97 -55.23
N ASN A 3 0.71 21.81 -55.22
CA ASN A 3 0.21 22.42 -53.97
C ASN A 3 -0.49 21.39 -53.04
N GLN A 4 -1.12 20.36 -53.61
CA GLN A 4 -1.73 19.28 -52.84
C GLN A 4 -0.68 18.31 -52.27
N VAL A 5 0.38 18.05 -53.03
CA VAL A 5 1.51 17.21 -52.58
C VAL A 5 2.26 17.86 -51.42
N HIS A 6 2.49 19.18 -51.49
CA HIS A 6 3.12 19.92 -50.41
C HIS A 6 2.24 19.96 -49.14
N SER A 7 0.93 20.19 -49.29
CA SER A 7 -0.02 20.13 -48.17
C SER A 7 -0.08 18.76 -47.49
N LEU A 8 0.02 17.67 -48.25
CA LEU A 8 0.08 16.31 -47.71
C LEU A 8 1.37 16.03 -46.94
N GLN A 9 2.51 16.56 -47.40
CA GLN A 9 3.80 16.46 -46.70
C GLN A 9 3.75 17.18 -45.36
N GLU A 10 3.25 18.41 -45.32
CA GLU A 10 3.09 19.15 -44.06
C GLU A 10 2.17 18.45 -43.07
N LEU A 11 1.08 17.85 -43.56
CA LEU A 11 0.15 17.10 -42.72
C LEU A 11 0.83 15.86 -42.13
N SER A 12 1.60 15.13 -42.93
CA SER A 12 2.38 13.97 -42.50
C SER A 12 3.39 14.33 -41.41
N GLU A 13 4.12 15.43 -41.57
CA GLU A 13 5.08 15.90 -40.55
C GLU A 13 4.37 16.30 -39.25
N LYS A 14 3.24 17.01 -39.34
CA LYS A 14 2.42 17.36 -38.16
C LYS A 14 1.92 16.12 -37.45
N LEU A 15 1.44 15.12 -38.20
CA LEU A 15 0.97 13.85 -37.66
C LEU A 15 2.10 13.08 -36.98
N PHE A 16 3.29 13.04 -37.58
CA PHE A 16 4.47 12.40 -36.99
C PHE A 16 4.87 13.07 -35.67
N ARG A 17 4.93 14.40 -35.64
CA ARG A 17 5.20 15.17 -34.40
C ARG A 17 4.15 14.94 -33.33
N LEU A 18 2.88 14.85 -33.71
CA LEU A 18 1.79 14.55 -32.77
C LEU A 18 1.93 13.14 -32.19
N ASN A 19 2.16 12.13 -33.03
CA ASN A 19 2.39 10.75 -32.59
C ASN A 19 3.58 10.67 -31.62
N PHE A 20 4.68 11.38 -31.91
CA PHE A 20 5.82 11.44 -31.02
C PHE A 20 5.44 12.02 -29.64
N LYS A 21 4.73 13.15 -29.62
CA LYS A 21 4.25 13.76 -28.36
C LYS A 21 3.31 12.84 -27.59
N VAL A 22 2.36 12.19 -28.27
CA VAL A 22 1.44 11.23 -27.65
C VAL A 22 2.22 10.07 -27.01
N ASN A 23 3.22 9.54 -27.71
CA ASN A 23 4.07 8.47 -27.17
C ASN A 23 4.84 8.90 -25.92
N GLU A 24 5.37 10.12 -25.88
CA GLU A 24 6.03 10.64 -24.67
C GLU A 24 5.05 10.79 -23.51
N TYR A 25 3.86 11.35 -23.75
CA TYR A 25 2.81 11.42 -22.72
C TYR A 25 2.39 10.04 -22.20
N LEU A 26 2.28 9.04 -23.09
CA LEU A 26 1.96 7.67 -22.70
C LEU A 26 3.05 7.08 -21.79
N LYS A 27 4.34 7.25 -22.14
CA LYS A 27 5.46 6.79 -21.30
C LYS A 27 5.45 7.44 -19.92
N GLU A 28 5.22 8.76 -19.85
CA GLU A 28 5.13 9.46 -18.56
C GLU A 28 3.96 8.97 -17.71
N THR A 29 2.81 8.75 -18.36
CA THR A 29 1.61 8.26 -17.69
C THR A 29 1.82 6.85 -17.15
N GLN A 30 2.44 5.95 -17.93
CA GLN A 30 2.82 4.62 -17.47
C GLN A 30 3.74 4.66 -16.24
N LYS A 31 4.75 5.53 -16.24
CA LYS A 31 5.64 5.73 -15.07
C LYS A 31 4.87 6.19 -13.83
N LYS A 32 3.89 7.08 -13.99
CA LYS A 32 3.03 7.55 -12.88
C LYS A 32 2.14 6.42 -12.35
N ILE A 33 1.53 5.64 -13.24
CA ILE A 33 0.73 4.47 -12.87
C ILE A 33 1.57 3.48 -12.08
N GLU A 34 2.78 3.17 -12.56
CA GLU A 34 3.69 2.23 -11.89
C GLU A 34 4.09 2.72 -10.48
N LYS A 35 4.37 4.04 -10.34
CA LYS A 35 4.62 4.63 -9.02
C LYS A 35 3.43 4.52 -8.07
N ILE A 36 2.22 4.79 -8.58
CA ILE A 36 0.99 4.66 -7.79
C ILE A 36 0.79 3.21 -7.37
N LYS A 37 0.89 2.28 -8.32
CA LYS A 37 0.78 0.85 -8.08
C LYS A 37 1.75 0.42 -6.97
N ASN A 38 3.04 0.67 -7.14
CA ASN A 38 4.05 0.31 -6.14
C ASN A 38 3.82 0.91 -4.75
N LYS A 39 3.18 2.10 -4.67
CA LYS A 39 2.81 2.72 -3.39
C LYS A 39 1.66 1.99 -2.69
N TYR A 40 0.66 1.50 -3.42
CA TYR A 40 -0.56 0.92 -2.85
C TYR A 40 -0.56 -0.62 -2.79
N GLU A 41 0.20 -1.29 -3.67
CA GLU A 41 0.31 -2.75 -3.73
C GLU A 41 0.59 -3.41 -2.35
N PRO A 42 1.56 -2.93 -1.53
CA PRO A 42 1.82 -3.54 -0.23
C PRO A 42 0.61 -3.50 0.72
N ARG A 43 -0.18 -2.43 0.67
CA ARG A 43 -1.42 -2.31 1.45
C ARG A 43 -2.51 -3.23 0.92
N ASN A 44 -2.64 -3.35 -0.40
CA ASN A 44 -3.60 -4.26 -1.01
C ASN A 44 -3.28 -5.71 -0.67
N GLN A 45 -2.00 -6.11 -0.73
CA GLN A 45 -1.53 -7.43 -0.33
C GLN A 45 -1.82 -7.71 1.15
N PHE A 46 -1.50 -6.76 2.03
CA PHE A 46 -1.83 -6.88 3.45
C PHE A 46 -3.34 -7.03 3.70
N ASN A 47 -4.17 -6.20 3.05
CA ASN A 47 -5.63 -6.27 3.20
C ASN A 47 -6.16 -7.63 2.72
N ALA A 48 -5.71 -8.10 1.56
CA ALA A 48 -6.09 -9.40 1.02
C ALA A 48 -5.69 -10.54 1.96
N TRP A 49 -4.46 -10.52 2.48
CA TRP A 49 -4.00 -11.49 3.47
C TRP A 49 -4.79 -11.42 4.79
N ARG A 50 -5.01 -10.22 5.33
CA ARG A 50 -5.78 -10.00 6.57
C ARG A 50 -7.18 -10.59 6.47
N ASP A 51 -7.82 -10.42 5.31
CA ASP A 51 -9.21 -10.85 5.09
C ASP A 51 -9.32 -12.34 4.71
N SER A 52 -8.19 -12.96 4.36
CA SER A 52 -8.07 -14.41 4.11
C SER A 52 -8.27 -15.24 5.38
N GLN A 53 -8.44 -16.56 5.19
CA GLN A 53 -8.52 -17.49 6.32
C GLN A 53 -7.23 -17.54 7.13
N GLU A 54 -6.08 -17.46 6.46
CA GLU A 54 -4.75 -17.47 7.08
C GLU A 54 -4.58 -16.25 8.00
N GLY A 55 -4.89 -15.05 7.52
CA GLY A 55 -4.79 -13.81 8.31
C GLY A 55 -5.74 -13.82 9.52
N LYS A 56 -6.94 -14.37 9.37
CA LYS A 56 -7.89 -14.54 10.49
C LYS A 56 -7.37 -15.53 11.54
N GLN A 57 -6.83 -16.67 11.11
CA GLN A 57 -6.22 -17.65 12.00
C GLN A 57 -5.00 -17.07 12.72
N TRP A 58 -4.14 -16.35 12.00
CA TRP A 58 -3.00 -15.66 12.59
C TRP A 58 -3.44 -14.66 13.66
N LYS A 59 -4.50 -13.88 13.39
CA LYS A 59 -5.03 -12.88 14.34
C LYS A 59 -5.48 -13.53 15.65
N GLU A 60 -6.20 -14.64 15.58
CA GLU A 60 -6.61 -15.42 16.76
C GLU A 60 -5.40 -15.95 17.54
N GLN A 61 -4.46 -16.60 16.84
CA GLN A 61 -3.25 -17.14 17.48
C GLN A 61 -2.41 -16.05 18.16
N GLN A 62 -2.25 -14.91 17.50
CA GLN A 62 -1.46 -13.79 18.03
C GLN A 62 -2.15 -13.15 19.24
N TYR A 63 -3.48 -13.03 19.22
CA TYR A 63 -4.24 -12.55 20.36
C TYR A 63 -4.02 -13.42 21.61
N GLN A 64 -4.03 -14.75 21.45
CA GLN A 64 -3.71 -15.66 22.55
C GLN A 64 -2.25 -15.56 22.99
N ARG A 65 -1.29 -15.51 22.04
CA ARG A 65 0.16 -15.37 22.34
C ARG A 65 0.50 -14.11 23.11
N GLN A 66 -0.24 -13.03 22.90
CA GLN A 66 -0.06 -11.75 23.61
C GLN A 66 -0.79 -11.69 24.95
N ASN A 67 -1.30 -12.83 25.45
CA ASN A 67 -2.13 -12.91 26.65
C ASN A 67 -3.33 -11.94 26.59
N GLN A 68 -3.86 -11.71 25.39
CA GLN A 68 -5.01 -10.84 25.15
C GLN A 68 -4.79 -9.39 25.60
N CYS A 69 -3.54 -8.95 25.80
CA CYS A 69 -3.20 -7.60 26.19
C CYS A 69 -2.71 -6.79 24.99
N CYS A 70 -3.03 -5.48 24.98
CA CYS A 70 -2.50 -4.57 23.99
C CYS A 70 -1.04 -4.21 24.32
N PRO A 71 -0.07 -4.42 23.40
CA PRO A 71 1.33 -4.11 23.69
C PRO A 71 1.65 -2.61 23.84
N ILE A 72 0.71 -1.72 23.48
CA ILE A 72 0.91 -0.26 23.56
C ILE A 72 0.55 0.25 24.95
N CYS A 73 -0.66 -0.06 25.43
CA CYS A 73 -1.18 0.44 26.71
C CYS A 73 -1.16 -0.59 27.84
N GLN A 74 -0.78 -1.85 27.52
CA GLN A 74 -0.75 -3.00 28.43
C GLN A 74 -2.12 -3.40 29.02
N GLN A 75 -3.20 -2.78 28.56
CA GLN A 75 -4.56 -3.11 29.01
C GLN A 75 -5.14 -4.31 28.21
N PRO A 76 -6.06 -5.09 28.81
CA PRO A 76 -6.75 -6.17 28.12
C PRO A 76 -7.53 -5.69 26.89
N ILE A 77 -7.47 -6.48 25.83
CA ILE A 77 -8.29 -6.32 24.62
C ILE A 77 -9.53 -7.18 24.85
N LEU A 78 -10.65 -6.57 25.25
CA LEU A 78 -11.87 -7.31 25.65
C LEU A 78 -12.55 -8.07 24.51
N SER A 79 -12.26 -7.72 23.25
CA SER A 79 -12.86 -8.36 22.08
C SER A 79 -11.88 -8.41 20.91
N LEU A 80 -11.61 -9.62 20.42
CA LEU A 80 -10.81 -9.82 19.22
C LEU A 80 -11.44 -9.15 17.99
N LYS A 81 -12.78 -9.12 17.89
CA LYS A 81 -13.50 -8.51 16.77
C LYS A 81 -13.23 -7.00 16.68
N GLY A 82 -13.12 -6.31 17.82
CA GLY A 82 -12.80 -4.88 17.90
C GLY A 82 -11.30 -4.55 17.90
N SER A 83 -10.44 -5.56 17.83
CA SER A 83 -8.99 -5.37 17.80
C SER A 83 -8.47 -5.20 16.36
N HIS A 84 -7.28 -4.64 16.23
CA HIS A 84 -6.63 -4.36 14.96
C HIS A 84 -5.27 -5.06 14.87
N ILE A 85 -4.90 -5.48 13.66
CA ILE A 85 -3.52 -5.86 13.34
C ILE A 85 -2.75 -4.55 13.09
N ASP A 86 -1.82 -4.23 13.98
CA ASP A 86 -0.89 -3.10 13.87
C ASP A 86 0.46 -3.58 13.36
N HIS A 87 1.07 -2.80 12.48
CA HIS A 87 2.47 -2.99 12.10
C HIS A 87 3.37 -2.20 13.05
N ILE A 88 4.31 -2.89 13.72
CA ILE A 88 5.28 -2.27 14.63
C ILE A 88 6.05 -1.18 13.88
N LYS A 89 6.64 -1.55 12.73
CA LYS A 89 7.14 -0.61 11.72
C LYS A 89 6.03 -0.29 10.71
N PRO A 90 5.58 0.96 10.60
CA PRO A 90 4.41 1.33 9.79
C PRO A 90 4.57 0.93 8.32
N LEU A 91 3.48 0.48 7.72
CA LEU A 91 3.44 0.09 6.32
C LEU A 91 3.79 1.23 5.35
N SER A 92 3.51 2.48 5.74
CA SER A 92 3.76 3.68 4.95
C SER A 92 5.26 3.94 4.72
N THR A 93 6.10 3.61 5.71
CA THR A 93 7.56 3.80 5.68
C THR A 93 8.32 2.49 5.45
N HIS A 94 7.72 1.34 5.77
CA HIS A 94 8.31 0.02 5.62
C HIS A 94 7.42 -0.93 4.80
N PRO A 95 7.13 -0.61 3.53
CA PRO A 95 6.23 -1.41 2.69
C PRO A 95 6.70 -2.86 2.48
N HIS A 96 8.02 -3.10 2.49
CA HIS A 96 8.60 -4.43 2.36
C HIS A 96 8.27 -5.37 3.53
N LEU A 97 7.76 -4.85 4.65
CA LEU A 97 7.34 -5.65 5.81
C LEU A 97 5.83 -5.94 5.82
N ALA A 98 5.12 -5.68 4.72
CA ALA A 98 3.65 -5.76 4.65
C ALA A 98 3.07 -7.08 5.17
N LEU A 99 3.70 -8.19 4.81
CA LEU A 99 3.29 -9.55 5.16
C LEU A 99 4.25 -10.22 6.17
N ASN A 100 5.22 -9.46 6.71
CA ASN A 100 6.10 -10.00 7.74
C ASN A 100 5.37 -10.03 9.07
N THR A 101 4.87 -11.21 9.46
CA THR A 101 4.11 -11.42 10.69
C THR A 101 4.91 -11.09 11.97
N LYS A 102 6.25 -11.12 11.92
CA LYS A 102 7.10 -10.67 13.05
C LYS A 102 7.04 -9.15 13.27
N ASN A 103 6.62 -8.39 12.25
CA ASN A 103 6.40 -6.95 12.34
C ASN A 103 4.94 -6.63 12.72
N MET A 104 4.14 -7.61 13.13
CA MET A 104 2.72 -7.42 13.41
C MET A 104 2.37 -7.75 14.85
N ARG A 105 1.36 -7.05 15.38
CA ARG A 105 0.80 -7.27 16.72
C ARG A 105 -0.68 -6.94 16.76
N ILE A 106 -1.38 -7.44 17.78
CA ILE A 106 -2.79 -7.11 18.00
C ILE A 106 -2.90 -5.94 18.98
N THR A 107 -3.72 -4.95 18.65
CA THR A 107 -3.91 -3.72 19.45
C THR A 107 -5.38 -3.31 19.54
N HIS A 108 -5.73 -2.45 20.49
CA HIS A 108 -7.02 -1.73 20.43
C HIS A 108 -7.03 -0.80 19.22
N GLY A 109 -8.21 -0.58 18.64
CA GLY A 109 -8.37 0.39 17.54
C GLY A 109 -7.91 1.80 17.92
N ALA A 110 -8.22 2.26 19.14
CA ALA A 110 -7.81 3.57 19.63
C ALA A 110 -6.29 3.68 19.80
N CYS A 111 -5.62 2.68 20.38
CA CYS A 111 -4.17 2.68 20.54
C CYS A 111 -3.45 2.66 19.19
N ASN A 112 -3.94 1.86 18.24
CA ASN A 112 -3.42 1.82 16.87
C ASN A 112 -3.54 3.19 16.18
N LEU A 113 -4.70 3.84 16.32
CA LEU A 113 -4.94 5.15 15.74
C LEU A 113 -4.01 6.22 16.33
N LEU A 114 -3.86 6.23 17.66
CA LEU A 114 -3.01 7.18 18.37
C LEU A 114 -1.52 7.02 18.01
N LYS A 115 -1.04 5.78 17.86
CA LYS A 115 0.34 5.49 17.42
C LYS A 115 0.63 6.07 16.02
N GLY A 116 -0.34 5.96 15.10
CA GLY A 116 -0.14 6.36 13.71
C GLY A 116 1.10 5.72 13.06
N ASN A 117 2.01 6.56 12.56
CA ASN A 117 3.25 6.14 11.90
C ASN A 117 4.49 6.18 12.82
N GLU A 118 4.32 6.26 14.13
CA GLU A 118 5.44 6.26 15.07
C GLU A 118 5.95 4.83 15.34
N THR A 119 7.27 4.67 15.44
CA THR A 119 7.93 3.37 15.72
C THR A 119 8.38 3.23 17.18
N THR A 120 8.26 4.28 17.98
CA THR A 120 8.80 4.38 19.36
C THR A 120 8.09 3.50 20.38
N TRP A 121 6.95 2.91 20.03
CA TRP A 121 6.13 2.08 20.92
C TRP A 121 6.57 0.60 20.97
N SER A 122 7.87 0.36 20.78
CA SER A 122 8.49 -0.96 20.90
C SER A 122 9.00 -1.07 22.34
N LEU A 123 8.39 -1.96 23.13
CA LEU A 123 8.98 -2.36 24.41
C LEU A 123 10.15 -3.29 24.07
N ASP A 124 11.33 -2.95 24.58
CA ASP A 124 12.52 -3.82 24.63
C ASP A 124 12.22 -5.15 25.32
#